data_AF-A0AAU4GEE6-F1
#
_entry.id   AF-A0AAU4GEE6-F1
#
_cell.length_a   1.000
_cell.length_b   1.000
_cell.length_c   1.000
_cell.angle_alpha   90.00
_cell.angle_beta   90.00
_cell.angle_gamma   90.00
#
_symmetry.space_group_name_H-M   'P 1'
#
loop_
_entity.id
_entity.type
_entity.pdbx_description
1 polymer ?
#
loop_
_entity_poly.entity_id
_entity_poly.type
_entity_poly.pdbx_seq_one_letter_code
_entity_poly.pdbx_strand_id
1 'polypeptide(L)' 'MIELAGILLVAQGGGGLINRLAGSANPGWFVQLHVLPTSLHIASSVVLLLAGTAVLFLERARKGRRDRSR' A
#
# COMPACT_ATOMS: atom_id res chain seq x y z
N MET A 1 -3.83 4.95 -14.32
CA MET A 1 -4.67 4.23 -13.33
C MET A 1 -3.87 3.28 -12.45
N ILE A 2 -3.07 2.35 -13.00
CA ILE A 2 -2.29 1.37 -12.21
C ILE A 2 -1.33 2.05 -11.21
N GLU A 3 -0.63 3.10 -11.65
CA GLU A 3 0.30 3.85 -10.79
C GLU A 3 -0.42 4.50 -9.60
N LEU A 4 -1.62 5.05 -9.81
CA LEU A 4 -2.45 5.59 -8.74
C LEU A 4 -2.88 4.49 -7.75
N ALA A 5 -3.30 3.34 -8.24
CA ALA A 5 -3.65 2.20 -7.40
C ALA A 5 -2.46 1.74 -6.55
N GLY A 6 -1.26 1.66 -7.15
CA GLY A 6 -0.02 1.34 -6.44
C GLY A 6 0.29 2.34 -5.33
N ILE A 7 0.16 3.65 -5.61
CA ILE A 7 0.34 4.71 -4.61
C ILE A 7 -0.66 4.57 -3.47
N LEU A 8 -1.95 4.32 -3.78
CA LEU A 8 -2.98 4.14 -2.76
C LEU A 8 -2.71 2.92 -1.87
N LEU A 9 -2.25 1.81 -2.44
CA LEU A 9 -1.87 0.63 -1.67
C LEU A 9 -0.69 0.91 -0.74
N VAL A 10 0.35 1.60 -1.22
CA VAL A 10 1.50 2.02 -0.40
C VAL A 10 1.07 2.98 0.71
N ALA A 11 0.24 3.97 0.39
CA ALA A 11 -0.25 4.94 1.36
C ALA A 11 -1.14 4.29 2.43
N GLN A 12 -2.03 3.37 2.05
CA GLN A 12 -2.86 2.62 2.99
C GLN A 12 -2.04 1.69 3.87
N GLY A 13 -1.12 0.92 3.26
CA GLY A 13 -0.28 -0.02 3.98
C GLY A 13 0.71 0.68 4.90
N GLY A 14 1.51 1.60 4.35
CA GLY A 14 2.51 2.35 5.10
C GLY A 14 1.89 3.25 6.16
N GLY A 15 0.87 4.03 5.81
CA GLY A 15 0.18 4.90 6.75
C GLY A 15 -0.55 4.11 7.85
N GLY A 16 -1.23 3.01 7.50
CA GLY A 16 -1.88 2.13 8.46
C GLY A 16 -0.90 1.46 9.42
N LEU A 17 0.27 1.05 8.93
CA LEU A 17 1.33 0.46 9.74
C LEU A 17 1.89 1.49 10.72
N ILE A 18 2.27 2.67 10.24
CA ILE A 18 2.78 3.76 11.09
C ILE A 18 1.74 4.14 12.15
N ASN A 19 0.46 4.25 11.78
CA ASN A 19 -0.61 4.58 12.72
C ASN A 19 -0.70 3.57 13.87
N ARG A 20 -0.56 2.26 13.58
CA ARG A 20 -0.57 1.22 14.62
C ARG A 20 0.70 1.20 15.45
N LEU A 21 1.86 1.38 14.83
CA LEU A 21 3.14 1.43 15.54
C LEU A 21 3.28 2.68 16.42
N ALA A 22 2.63 3.79 16.04
CA ALA A 22 2.56 5.01 16.84
C ALA A 22 1.58 4.91 18.03
N GLY A 23 0.94 3.75 18.23
CA GLY A 23 -0.03 3.53 19.32
C GLY A 23 -1.36 4.27 19.13
N SER A 24 -1.67 4.73 17.91
CA SER A 24 -2.92 5.43 17.64
C SER A 24 -4.10 4.47 17.79
N ALA A 25 -5.01 4.83 18.70
CA ALA A 25 -6.29 4.13 18.87
C ALA A 25 -7.25 4.41 17.70
N ASN A 26 -7.06 5.53 17.00
CA ASN A 26 -7.95 5.95 15.92
C ASN A 26 -7.54 5.31 14.58
N PRO A 27 -8.49 4.70 13.84
CA PRO A 27 -8.22 4.04 12.56
C PRO A 27 -7.93 5.00 11.38
N GLY A 28 -8.08 6.32 11.54
CA GLY A 28 -7.75 7.32 10.51
C GLY A 28 -8.65 7.20 9.27
N TRP A 29 -8.08 7.32 8.06
CA TRP A 29 -8.79 7.05 6.79
C TRP A 29 -8.42 5.68 6.19
N PHE A 30 -7.67 4.86 6.94
CA PHE A 30 -7.15 3.60 6.46
C PHE A 30 -8.25 2.53 6.48
N VAL A 31 -8.73 2.14 5.31
CA VAL A 31 -9.89 1.23 5.16
C VAL A 31 -9.68 -0.08 5.91
N GLN A 32 -8.50 -0.67 5.78
CA GLN A 32 -8.16 -1.92 6.49
C GLN A 32 -8.31 -1.82 8.02
N LEU A 33 -8.12 -0.64 8.61
CA LEU A 33 -8.24 -0.43 10.05
C LEU A 33 -9.69 -0.30 10.53
N HIS A 34 -10.64 -0.15 9.61
CA HIS A 34 -12.09 -0.08 9.90
C HIS A 34 -12.79 -1.41 9.66
N VAL A 35 -12.30 -2.20 8.71
CA VAL A 35 -12.98 -3.42 8.23
C VAL A 35 -12.43 -4.68 8.89
N LEU A 36 -11.12 -4.72 9.20
CA LEU A 36 -10.49 -5.90 9.77
C LEU A 36 -10.48 -5.89 11.29
N PRO A 37 -10.40 -7.07 11.94
CA PRO A 37 -10.13 -7.15 13.37
C PRO A 37 -8.72 -6.64 13.72
N THR A 38 -8.56 -6.16 14.95
CA THR A 38 -7.33 -5.50 15.43
C THR A 38 -6.07 -6.33 15.30
N SER A 39 -6.18 -7.66 15.42
CA SER A 39 -5.07 -8.61 15.24
C SER A 39 -4.52 -8.62 13.81
N LEU A 40 -5.34 -8.31 12.81
CA LEU A 40 -4.94 -8.37 11.40
C LEU A 40 -4.40 -7.04 10.86
N HIS A 41 -4.55 -5.94 11.59
CA HIS A 41 -4.18 -4.61 11.13
C HIS A 41 -2.72 -4.47 10.69
N ILE A 42 -1.79 -5.06 11.45
CA ILE A 42 -0.36 -4.98 11.13
C ILE A 42 -0.05 -5.84 9.90
N ALA A 43 -0.53 -7.08 9.89
CA ALA A 43 -0.32 -8.01 8.78
C ALA A 43 -0.89 -7.46 7.47
N SER A 44 -2.13 -6.95 7.48
CA SER A 44 -2.75 -6.36 6.30
C SER A 44 -2.00 -5.12 5.83
N SER A 45 -1.50 -4.29 6.76
CA SER A 45 -0.73 -3.09 6.42
C SER A 45 0.57 -3.43 5.70
N VAL A 46 1.27 -4.46 6.19
CA VAL A 46 2.49 -4.98 5.54
C VAL A 46 2.17 -5.53 4.15
N VAL A 47 1.10 -6.33 4.02
CA VAL A 47 0.69 -6.89 2.73
C VAL A 47 0.35 -5.79 1.72
N LEU A 48 -0.44 -4.78 2.11
CA LEU A 48 -0.79 -3.66 1.23
C LEU A 48 0.45 -2.87 0.81
N LEU A 49 1.38 -2.62 1.73
CA LEU A 49 2.61 -1.90 1.45
C LEU A 49 3.47 -2.66 0.44
N LEU A 50 3.68 -3.97 0.66
CA LEU A 50 4.46 -4.83 -0.23
C LEU A 50 3.79 -4.96 -1.61
N ALA A 51 2.48 -5.18 -1.65
CA ALA A 51 1.73 -5.28 -2.89
C ALA A 51 1.77 -3.96 -3.68
N GLY A 52 1.53 -2.83 -3.04
CA GLY A 52 1.60 -1.51 -3.66
C GLY A 52 2.98 -1.20 -4.24
N THR A 53 4.03 -1.51 -3.46
CA THR A 53 5.42 -1.35 -3.89
C THR A 53 5.70 -2.23 -5.11
N ALA A 54 5.34 -3.50 -5.06
CA ALA A 54 5.52 -4.44 -6.18
C ALA A 54 4.81 -3.94 -7.45
N VAL A 55 3.56 -3.46 -7.33
CA VAL A 55 2.80 -2.89 -8.46
C VAL A 55 3.53 -1.69 -9.08
N LEU A 56 4.04 -0.77 -8.26
CA LEU A 56 4.77 0.41 -8.76
C LEU A 56 6.07 0.03 -9.46
N PHE A 57 6.84 -0.92 -8.90
CA PHE A 57 8.07 -1.40 -9.51
C PHE A 57 7.81 -2.12 -10.83
N LEU A 58 6.78 -2.98 -10.88
CA LEU A 58 6.39 -3.68 -12.11
C LEU A 58 5.90 -2.71 -13.19
N GLU A 59 5.12 -1.69 -12.82
CA GLU A 59 4.64 -0.68 -13.76
C GLU A 59 5.79 0.17 -14.31
N ARG A 60 6.75 0.57 -13.47
CA ARG A 60 7.98 1.25 -13.89
C ARG A 60 8.79 0.40 -14.87
N ALA A 61 8.99 -0.89 -14.57
CA ALA A 61 9.69 -1.82 -15.44
C ALA A 61 8.98 -2.02 -16.79
N ARG A 62 7.65 -2.04 -16.81
CA ARG A 62 6.85 -2.11 -18.04
C ARG A 62 7.00 -0.85 -18.89
N LYS A 63 6.91 0.34 -18.28
CA LYS A 63 7.10 1.61 -18.98
C LYS A 63 8.50 1.70 -19.60
N GLY A 64 9.54 1.38 -18.85
CA GLY A 64 10.92 1.39 -19.35
C GLY A 64 11.19 0.44 -20.52
N ARG A 65 10.52 -0.73 -20.57
CA ARG A 65 10.61 -1.63 -21.73
C ARG A 65 9.88 -1.08 -22.96
N ARG A 66 8.76 -0.37 -22.76
CA ARG A 66 7.99 0.22 -23.85
C ARG A 66 8.73 1.38 -24.53
N ASP A 67 9.44 2.18 -23.74
CA ASP A 67 10.23 3.30 -24.25
C ASP A 67 11.48 2.86 -25.03
N ARG A 68 12.02 1.67 -24.73
CA ARG A 68 13.21 1.11 -25.40
C ARG A 68 12.92 0.40 -26.72
N SER A 69 11.64 0.16 -27.05
CA SER A 69 11.17 -0.48 -28.29
C SER A 69 10.61 0.52 -29.33
N ARG A 70 10.68 1.82 -29.04
CA ARG A 70 10.35 2.90 -29.97
C ARG A 70 11.63 3.57 -30.44
#